data_AF-A0AAX1MH37-F1
#
_entry.id   AF-A0AAX1MH37-F1
#
_cell.length_a   1.000
_cell.length_b   1.000
_cell.length_c   1.000
_cell.angle_alpha   90.00
_cell.angle_beta   90.00
_cell.angle_gamma   90.00
#
_symmetry.space_group_name_H-M   'P 1'
#
loop_
_entity.id
_entity.type
_entity.pdbx_description
1 polymer ?
#
loop_
_entity_poly.entity_id
_entity_poly.type
_entity_poly.pdbx_seq_one_letter_code
_entity_poly.pdbx_strand_id
1 'polypeptide(L)'
;MNINIKKLLEQVFPPFELKANRSLLECDFYDTHYRYFDQIDDDYLSEIGISAEGLLLEYSFDWPKFYLKVGLEAARSRSRPHEQIKTWRDVSYEYLYYFGQDCSYLSSEGFKFFLPAAFYYFLLTDENKAYMDWFIFRLNSQWQIDQYIFNDDQKTFILSFVNDHYNRHVSSALHF
;
A
#
# COMPACT_ATOMS: atom_id res chain seq x y z
N MET A 1 5.23 -16.23 19.11
CA MET A 1 3.80 -16.20 19.47
C MET A 1 2.93 -15.82 18.25
N ASN A 2 3.26 -16.32 17.04
CA ASN A 2 2.85 -15.73 15.75
C ASN A 2 1.86 -16.56 14.91
N ILE A 3 1.63 -17.82 15.29
CA ILE A 3 0.78 -18.73 14.50
C ILE A 3 -0.70 -18.35 14.59
N ASN A 4 -1.12 -17.70 15.67
CA ASN A 4 -2.53 -17.37 15.90
C ASN A 4 -2.99 -16.16 15.06
N ILE A 5 -2.20 -15.08 15.02
CA ILE A 5 -2.51 -13.86 14.25
C ILE A 5 -2.54 -14.15 12.76
N LYS A 6 -1.54 -14.87 12.25
CA LYS A 6 -1.48 -15.25 10.84
C LYS A 6 -2.71 -16.06 10.42
N LYS A 7 -3.08 -17.08 11.21
CA LYS A 7 -4.26 -17.91 10.92
C LYS A 7 -5.57 -17.12 11.00
N LEU A 8 -5.70 -16.23 11.99
CA LEU A 8 -6.87 -15.36 12.15
C LEU A 8 -7.04 -14.47 10.91
N LEU A 9 -5.96 -13.78 10.50
CA LEU A 9 -6.01 -12.91 9.33
C LEU A 9 -6.28 -13.69 8.04
N GLU A 10 -5.74 -14.90 7.88
CA GLU A 10 -6.02 -15.72 6.70
C GLU A 10 -7.47 -16.24 6.64
N GLN A 11 -8.11 -16.42 7.79
CA GLN A 11 -9.54 -16.78 7.85
C GLN A 11 -10.43 -15.62 7.41
N VAL A 12 -10.09 -14.39 7.82
CA VAL A 12 -10.86 -13.19 7.48
C VAL A 12 -10.51 -12.65 6.08
N PHE A 13 -9.23 -12.64 5.74
CA PHE A 13 -8.64 -12.17 4.49
C PHE A 13 -7.88 -13.31 3.82
N PRO A 14 -8.60 -14.24 3.15
CA PRO A 14 -7.94 -15.30 2.40
C PRO A 14 -7.00 -14.69 1.36
N PRO A 15 -5.80 -15.25 1.13
CA PRO A 15 -4.90 -14.77 0.10
C PRO A 15 -5.61 -14.74 -1.25
N PHE A 16 -5.55 -13.60 -1.91
CA PHE A 16 -6.07 -13.44 -3.26
C PHE A 16 -5.00 -12.77 -4.11
N GLU A 17 -5.01 -13.08 -5.40
CA GLU A 17 -4.02 -12.56 -6.32
C GLU A 17 -4.30 -11.10 -6.67
N LEU A 18 -3.27 -10.25 -6.59
CA LEU A 18 -3.32 -8.94 -7.22
C LEU A 18 -3.30 -9.20 -8.73
N LYS A 19 -4.43 -9.00 -9.40
CA LYS A 19 -4.53 -9.09 -10.86
C LYS A 19 -3.79 -7.89 -11.50
N ALA A 20 -4.09 -7.53 -12.74
CA ALA A 20 -3.47 -6.39 -13.45
C ALA A 20 -3.81 -4.98 -12.87
N ASN A 21 -4.04 -4.88 -11.56
CA ASN A 21 -4.16 -3.62 -10.85
C ASN A 21 -2.77 -3.04 -10.61
N ARG A 22 -2.67 -1.71 -10.63
CA ARG A 22 -1.40 -1.00 -10.45
C ARG A 22 -0.76 -1.35 -9.10
N SER A 23 0.56 -1.56 -9.08
CA SER A 23 1.29 -1.75 -7.83
C SER A 23 1.36 -0.45 -7.03
N LEU A 24 1.63 -0.53 -5.71
CA LEU A 24 1.82 0.67 -4.90
C LEU A 24 3.01 1.50 -5.37
N LEU A 25 4.06 0.87 -5.90
CA LEU A 25 5.19 1.56 -6.52
C LEU A 25 4.76 2.34 -7.78
N GLU A 26 3.88 1.76 -8.61
CA GLU A 26 3.32 2.51 -9.73
C GLU A 26 2.51 3.70 -9.21
N CYS A 27 1.70 3.53 -8.16
CA CYS A 27 0.94 4.61 -7.53
C CYS A 27 1.81 5.73 -6.91
N ASP A 28 2.85 5.41 -6.15
CA ASP A 28 3.81 6.36 -5.54
C ASP A 28 4.63 7.10 -6.59
N PHE A 29 5.14 6.35 -7.58
CA PHE A 29 5.83 6.95 -8.72
C PHE A 29 4.89 7.85 -9.52
N TYR A 30 3.63 7.45 -9.71
CA TYR A 30 2.61 8.32 -10.30
C TYR A 30 2.42 9.56 -9.44
N ASP A 31 2.25 9.49 -8.12
CA ASP A 31 1.97 10.65 -7.26
C ASP A 31 3.14 11.65 -7.19
N THR A 32 4.35 11.15 -6.95
CA THR A 32 5.57 11.96 -6.92
C THR A 32 5.79 12.71 -8.24
N HIS A 33 5.34 12.15 -9.37
CA HIS A 33 5.43 12.76 -10.70
C HIS A 33 4.08 13.28 -11.24
N TYR A 34 2.98 13.20 -10.46
CA TYR A 34 1.60 13.52 -10.88
C TYR A 34 1.38 15.02 -11.00
N ARG A 35 2.26 15.84 -10.42
CA ARG A 35 2.29 17.26 -10.76
C ARG A 35 2.64 17.52 -12.21
N TYR A 36 3.04 16.50 -12.99
CA TYR A 36 3.38 16.69 -14.39
C TYR A 36 2.72 15.74 -15.40
N PHE A 37 2.52 14.42 -15.20
CA PHE A 37 1.93 13.60 -16.29
C PHE A 37 1.19 12.33 -15.86
N ASP A 38 -0.04 12.14 -16.36
CA ASP A 38 -0.80 10.88 -16.40
C ASP A 38 -0.15 9.78 -17.29
N GLN A 39 1.00 10.09 -17.89
CA GLN A 39 1.55 9.39 -19.05
C GLN A 39 2.88 8.67 -18.78
N ILE A 40 3.46 8.74 -17.57
CA ILE A 40 4.78 8.14 -17.32
C ILE A 40 4.66 6.62 -17.14
N ASP A 41 4.56 5.91 -18.25
CA ASP A 41 4.67 4.47 -18.39
C ASP A 41 5.97 4.10 -19.15
N ASP A 42 6.16 2.81 -19.43
CA ASP A 42 7.33 2.33 -20.16
C ASP A 42 7.43 2.95 -21.58
N ASP A 43 6.30 3.31 -22.19
CA ASP A 43 6.25 3.94 -23.51
C ASP A 43 6.76 5.39 -23.41
N TYR A 44 6.31 6.16 -22.43
CA TYR A 44 6.82 7.51 -22.18
C TYR A 44 8.31 7.51 -21.80
N LEU A 45 8.74 6.60 -20.91
CA LEU A 45 10.14 6.46 -20.53
C LEU A 45 11.03 6.14 -21.75
N SER A 46 10.52 5.30 -22.66
CA SER A 46 11.17 5.01 -23.94
C SER A 46 11.18 6.22 -24.87
N GLU A 47 10.12 7.02 -24.93
CA GLU A 47 10.04 8.23 -25.75
C GLU A 47 11.03 9.31 -25.32
N ILE A 48 11.22 9.49 -24.00
CA ILE A 48 12.20 10.46 -23.47
C ILE A 48 13.60 9.84 -23.30
N GLY A 49 13.76 8.55 -23.61
CA GLY A 49 15.05 7.85 -23.60
C GLY A 49 15.67 7.72 -22.21
N ILE A 50 14.87 7.67 -21.14
CA ILE A 50 15.35 7.55 -19.77
C ILE A 50 14.75 6.33 -19.06
N SER A 51 15.53 5.68 -18.21
CA SER A 51 14.98 4.62 -17.33
C SER A 51 14.27 5.23 -16.12
N ALA A 52 13.39 4.46 -15.46
CA ALA A 52 12.79 4.89 -14.19
C ALA A 52 13.86 5.22 -13.13
N GLU A 53 14.96 4.46 -13.09
CA GLU A 53 16.13 4.76 -12.26
C GLU A 53 16.79 6.09 -12.66
N GLY A 54 17.00 6.30 -13.96
CA GLY A 54 17.58 7.52 -14.49
C GLY A 54 16.73 8.74 -14.13
N LEU A 55 15.41 8.63 -14.24
CA LEU A 55 14.47 9.67 -13.86
C LEU A 55 14.57 10.01 -12.37
N LEU A 56 14.62 9.01 -11.49
CA LEU A 56 14.76 9.23 -10.04
C LEU A 56 16.12 9.87 -9.66
N LEU A 57 17.19 9.52 -10.35
CA LEU A 57 18.51 10.12 -10.14
C LEU A 57 18.56 11.57 -10.66
N GLU A 58 18.01 11.81 -11.84
CA GLU A 58 18.00 13.11 -12.51
C GLU A 58 17.16 14.13 -11.74
N TYR A 59 15.97 13.72 -11.30
CA TYR A 59 15.05 14.56 -10.52
C TYR A 59 15.18 14.31 -9.03
N SER A 60 16.37 13.93 -8.53
CA SER A 60 16.60 13.79 -7.09
C SER A 60 16.39 15.12 -6.37
N PHE A 61 15.13 15.44 -6.07
CA PHE A 61 14.70 16.36 -5.05
C PHE A 61 15.44 16.00 -3.76
N ASP A 62 15.65 16.94 -2.84
CA ASP A 62 16.44 16.82 -1.60
C ASP A 62 15.94 15.74 -0.60
N TRP A 63 15.81 14.50 -1.07
CA TRP A 63 15.31 13.36 -0.35
C TRP A 63 16.44 12.87 0.55
N PRO A 64 16.16 12.55 1.82
CA PRO A 64 17.15 11.91 2.66
C PRO A 64 17.70 10.66 1.97
N LYS A 65 19.02 10.44 2.05
CA LYS A 65 19.75 9.35 1.35
C LYS A 65 19.09 7.97 1.43
N PHE A 66 18.37 7.73 2.53
CA PHE A 66 17.60 6.54 2.76
C PHE A 66 16.45 6.35 1.75
N TYR A 67 15.65 7.39 1.51
CA TYR A 67 14.53 7.33 0.55
C TYR A 67 15.02 7.21 -0.88
N LEU A 68 16.11 7.91 -1.23
CA LEU A 68 16.75 7.75 -2.55
C LEU A 68 17.21 6.30 -2.76
N LYS A 69 17.85 5.69 -1.75
CA LYS A 69 18.31 4.29 -1.84
C LYS A 69 17.16 3.34 -2.13
N VAL A 70 16.04 3.52 -1.45
CA VAL A 70 14.85 2.65 -1.58
C VAL A 70 14.16 2.86 -2.92
N GLY A 71 13.96 4.11 -3.34
CA GLY A 71 13.41 4.41 -4.66
C GLY A 71 14.27 3.82 -5.78
N LEU A 72 15.60 3.87 -5.64
CA LEU A 72 16.53 3.24 -6.59
C LEU A 72 16.44 1.71 -6.57
N GLU A 73 16.35 1.08 -5.40
CA GLU A 73 16.15 -0.37 -5.30
C GLU A 73 14.83 -0.79 -5.96
N ALA A 74 13.75 -0.04 -5.73
CA ALA A 74 12.45 -0.28 -6.33
C ALA A 74 12.48 -0.08 -7.86
N ALA A 75 13.06 1.03 -8.35
CA ALA A 75 13.18 1.29 -9.78
C ALA A 75 14.08 0.28 -10.51
N ARG A 76 15.17 -0.17 -9.89
CA ARG A 76 16.03 -1.25 -10.42
C ARG A 76 15.34 -2.60 -10.45
N SER A 77 14.43 -2.82 -9.50
CA SER A 77 13.60 -4.04 -9.45
C SER A 77 12.36 -3.98 -10.35
N ARG A 78 12.08 -2.81 -10.95
CA ARG A 78 10.89 -2.53 -11.77
C ARG A 78 10.92 -3.38 -13.04
N SER A 79 10.30 -4.54 -12.92
CA SER A 79 9.86 -5.38 -14.03
C SER A 79 8.42 -5.76 -13.73
N ARG A 80 7.46 -5.25 -14.51
CA ARG A 80 6.11 -5.81 -14.56
C ARG A 80 6.28 -7.31 -14.83
N PRO A 81 5.79 -8.31 -14.06
CA PRO A 81 5.19 -8.40 -12.74
C PRO A 81 6.06 -9.28 -11.80
N HIS A 82 7.17 -8.74 -11.28
CA HIS A 82 8.20 -9.53 -10.58
C HIS A 82 8.60 -9.05 -9.18
N GLU A 83 7.75 -8.31 -8.46
CA GLU A 83 7.92 -8.19 -7.00
C GLU A 83 7.74 -9.56 -6.28
N GLN A 84 7.34 -10.61 -7.02
CA GLN A 84 6.86 -11.90 -6.48
C GLN A 84 5.69 -11.73 -5.50
N ILE A 85 5.16 -10.51 -5.38
CA ILE A 85 3.97 -10.17 -4.60
C ILE A 85 2.76 -10.65 -5.39
N LYS A 86 2.40 -11.91 -5.18
CA LYS A 86 1.19 -12.49 -5.77
C LYS A 86 0.02 -12.27 -4.85
N THR A 87 0.24 -12.46 -3.57
CA THR A 87 -0.75 -12.35 -2.51
C THR A 87 -0.32 -11.31 -1.48
N TRP A 88 -1.26 -10.84 -0.66
CA TRP A 88 -0.94 -9.92 0.42
C TRP A 88 0.13 -10.45 1.38
N ARG A 89 0.33 -11.78 1.45
CA ARG A 89 1.36 -12.41 2.30
C ARG A 89 2.78 -12.16 1.83
N ASP A 90 2.93 -11.87 0.55
CA ASP A 90 4.22 -11.65 -0.07
C ASP A 90 4.70 -10.19 0.13
N VAL A 91 3.80 -9.31 0.57
CA VAL A 91 4.12 -7.93 0.94
C VAL A 91 5.03 -7.92 2.17
N SER A 92 6.13 -7.17 2.11
CA SER A 92 7.07 -7.03 3.24
C SER A 92 6.73 -5.83 4.13
N TYR A 93 7.28 -5.79 5.35
CA TYR A 93 7.18 -4.61 6.21
C TYR A 93 7.76 -3.37 5.52
N GLU A 94 8.94 -3.52 4.91
CA GLU A 94 9.62 -2.46 4.19
C GLU A 94 8.72 -1.92 3.07
N TYR A 95 8.07 -2.81 2.32
CA TYR A 95 7.15 -2.40 1.26
C TYR A 95 6.03 -1.49 1.80
N LEU A 96 5.40 -1.87 2.93
CA LEU A 96 4.38 -1.03 3.57
C LEU A 96 4.97 0.26 4.12
N TYR A 97 6.16 0.21 4.72
CA TYR A 97 6.81 1.37 5.30
C TYR A 97 7.14 2.45 4.26
N TYR A 98 7.59 2.03 3.09
CA TYR A 98 7.98 2.94 2.02
C TYR A 98 6.82 3.37 1.13
N PHE A 99 5.93 2.45 0.79
CA PHE A 99 4.88 2.70 -0.21
C PHE A 99 3.47 2.74 0.38
N GLY A 100 3.32 2.52 1.69
CA GLY A 100 2.04 2.63 2.37
C GLY A 100 1.51 4.06 2.46
N GLN A 101 2.37 5.07 2.27
CA GLN A 101 1.97 6.48 2.25
C GLN A 101 1.04 6.80 1.07
N ASP A 102 1.19 6.07 -0.03
CA ASP A 102 0.46 6.29 -1.28
C ASP A 102 -0.80 5.45 -1.38
N CYS A 103 -1.26 4.87 -0.27
CA CYS A 103 -2.44 4.02 -0.27
C CYS A 103 -3.72 4.77 -0.67
N SER A 104 -3.75 6.10 -0.65
CA SER A 104 -4.85 6.93 -1.20
C SER A 104 -5.07 6.73 -2.70
N TYR A 105 -4.04 6.31 -3.44
CA TYR A 105 -4.06 6.12 -4.89
C TYR A 105 -4.40 4.70 -5.33
N LEU A 106 -4.50 3.78 -4.38
CA LEU A 106 -4.96 2.43 -4.70
C LEU A 106 -6.40 2.46 -5.22
N SER A 107 -6.71 1.62 -6.20
CA SER A 107 -8.12 1.25 -6.42
C SER A 107 -8.65 0.54 -5.17
N SER A 108 -9.97 0.47 -5.00
CA SER A 108 -10.55 -0.29 -3.88
C SER A 108 -10.00 -1.73 -3.82
N GLU A 109 -9.87 -2.40 -4.96
CA GLU A 109 -9.27 -3.75 -5.04
C GLU A 109 -7.79 -3.78 -4.61
N GLY A 110 -7.01 -2.75 -4.97
CA GLY A 110 -5.63 -2.61 -4.47
C GLY A 110 -5.62 -2.38 -2.96
N PHE A 111 -6.51 -1.55 -2.44
CA PHE A 111 -6.63 -1.30 -1.01
C PHE A 111 -7.01 -2.57 -0.24
N LYS A 112 -7.98 -3.34 -0.75
CA LYS A 112 -8.33 -4.67 -0.22
C LYS A 112 -7.12 -5.59 -0.11
N PHE A 113 -6.19 -5.48 -1.06
CA PHE A 113 -5.03 -6.34 -1.15
C PHE A 113 -3.97 -5.95 -0.12
N PHE A 114 -3.66 -4.67 0.01
CA PHE A 114 -2.59 -4.22 0.90
C PHE A 114 -3.01 -4.09 2.38
N LEU A 115 -4.29 -3.83 2.66
CA LEU A 115 -4.80 -3.69 4.02
C LEU A 115 -4.52 -4.90 4.94
N PRO A 116 -4.74 -6.17 4.56
CA PRO A 116 -4.42 -7.32 5.41
C PRO A 116 -2.92 -7.47 5.68
N ALA A 117 -2.05 -7.10 4.74
CA ALA A 117 -0.62 -7.05 4.99
C ALA A 117 -0.29 -5.99 6.05
N ALA A 118 -0.91 -4.81 5.98
CA ALA A 118 -0.74 -3.77 6.97
C ALA A 118 -1.13 -4.23 8.38
N PHE A 119 -2.29 -4.90 8.53
CA PHE A 119 -2.72 -5.49 9.80
C PHE A 119 -1.75 -6.55 10.30
N TYR A 120 -1.28 -7.42 9.41
CA TYR A 120 -0.34 -8.48 9.76
C TYR A 120 0.92 -7.92 10.41
N TYR A 121 1.63 -6.99 9.75
CA TYR A 121 2.84 -6.42 10.34
C TYR A 121 2.55 -5.57 11.56
N PHE A 122 1.40 -4.89 11.62
CA PHE A 122 1.04 -4.06 12.78
C PHE A 122 0.90 -4.90 14.04
N LEU A 123 0.33 -6.10 13.91
CA LEU A 123 0.13 -7.03 15.03
C LEU A 123 1.36 -7.87 15.35
N LEU A 124 2.28 -8.05 14.39
CA LEU A 124 3.40 -8.97 14.50
C LEU A 124 4.70 -8.32 14.98
N THR A 125 4.93 -7.06 14.63
CA THR A 125 6.21 -6.38 14.85
C THR A 125 6.09 -5.25 15.87
N ASP A 126 7.21 -4.94 16.52
CA ASP A 126 7.40 -3.74 17.35
C ASP A 126 8.11 -2.61 16.56
N GLU A 127 8.25 -2.78 15.24
CA GLU A 127 8.85 -1.80 14.34
C GLU A 127 7.95 -0.56 14.18
N ASN A 128 8.43 0.44 13.44
CA ASN A 128 7.69 1.68 13.24
C ASN A 128 6.37 1.43 12.47
N LYS A 129 5.25 1.79 13.09
CA LYS A 129 3.90 1.54 12.54
C LYS A 129 3.31 2.73 11.79
N ALA A 130 4.10 3.77 11.50
CA ALA A 130 3.66 4.98 10.81
C ALA A 130 3.03 4.72 9.43
N TYR A 131 3.37 3.61 8.76
CA TYR A 131 2.70 3.22 7.52
C TYR A 131 1.19 3.01 7.70
N MET A 132 0.74 2.58 8.88
CA MET A 132 -0.66 2.30 9.15
C MET A 132 -1.51 3.56 9.21
N ASP A 133 -0.93 4.72 9.54
CA ASP A 133 -1.66 6.00 9.62
C ASP A 133 -2.38 6.33 8.30
N TRP A 134 -1.76 5.99 7.17
CA TRP A 134 -2.34 6.19 5.85
C TRP A 134 -3.49 5.24 5.54
N PHE A 135 -3.37 3.97 5.93
CA PHE A 135 -4.48 3.01 5.83
C PHE A 135 -5.66 3.46 6.71
N ILE A 136 -5.40 3.96 7.91
CA ILE A 136 -6.43 4.51 8.80
C ILE A 136 -7.06 5.78 8.19
N PHE A 137 -6.26 6.67 7.63
CA PHE A 137 -6.76 7.86 6.93
C PHE A 137 -7.68 7.47 5.77
N ARG A 138 -7.29 6.49 4.95
CA ARG A 138 -8.13 5.99 3.85
C ARG A 138 -9.41 5.35 4.36
N LEU A 139 -9.35 4.50 5.39
CA LEU A 139 -10.54 3.94 6.02
C LEU A 139 -11.49 5.06 6.47
N ASN A 140 -10.98 6.12 7.10
CA ASN A 140 -11.84 7.22 7.55
C ASN A 140 -12.41 8.06 6.41
N SER A 141 -11.65 8.28 5.33
CA SER A 141 -12.01 9.20 4.25
C SER A 141 -12.80 8.55 3.10
N GLN A 142 -12.59 7.26 2.85
CA GLN A 142 -13.14 6.54 1.68
C GLN A 142 -13.98 5.31 2.04
N TRP A 143 -14.30 5.07 3.32
CA TRP A 143 -15.08 3.89 3.72
C TRP A 143 -16.35 3.68 2.91
N GLN A 144 -17.12 4.74 2.65
CA GLN A 144 -18.38 4.62 1.92
C GLN A 144 -18.19 4.02 0.51
N ILE A 145 -17.02 4.22 -0.09
CA ILE A 145 -16.64 3.68 -1.40
C ILE A 145 -16.06 2.28 -1.23
N ASP A 146 -15.10 2.13 -0.33
CA ASP A 146 -14.33 0.90 -0.17
C ASP A 146 -15.12 -0.21 0.55
N GLN A 147 -16.17 0.09 1.32
CA GLN A 147 -16.89 -0.95 2.08
C GLN A 147 -17.51 -2.06 1.21
N TYR A 148 -17.83 -1.78 -0.05
CA TYR A 148 -18.54 -2.72 -0.93
C TYR A 148 -17.67 -3.87 -1.44
N ILE A 149 -16.34 -3.69 -1.44
CA ILE A 149 -15.41 -4.74 -1.84
C ILE A 149 -15.10 -5.71 -0.69
N PHE A 150 -15.49 -5.39 0.55
CA PHE A 150 -15.31 -6.24 1.73
C PHE A 150 -16.58 -7.03 2.05
N ASN A 151 -16.42 -8.27 2.51
CA ASN A 151 -17.54 -9.04 3.08
C ASN A 151 -17.78 -8.62 4.55
N ASP A 152 -18.85 -9.13 5.16
CA ASP A 152 -19.25 -8.69 6.50
C ASP A 152 -18.26 -9.09 7.60
N ASP A 153 -17.61 -10.25 7.47
CA ASP A 153 -16.55 -10.68 8.39
C ASP A 153 -15.33 -9.74 8.32
N GLN A 154 -14.93 -9.36 7.11
CA GLN A 154 -13.84 -8.42 6.86
C GLN A 154 -14.16 -7.05 7.43
N LYS A 155 -15.38 -6.53 7.18
CA LYS A 155 -15.82 -5.25 7.75
C LYS A 155 -15.79 -5.28 9.28
N THR A 156 -16.33 -6.35 9.87
CA THR A 156 -16.36 -6.52 11.33
C THR A 156 -14.95 -6.52 11.92
N PHE A 157 -14.02 -7.22 11.29
CA PHE A 157 -12.62 -7.23 11.70
C PHE A 157 -11.99 -5.83 11.59
N ILE A 158 -12.14 -5.15 10.46
CA ILE A 158 -11.57 -3.80 10.22
C ILE A 158 -12.04 -2.84 11.30
N LEU A 159 -13.37 -2.79 11.56
CA LEU A 159 -13.94 -1.90 12.56
C LEU A 159 -13.42 -2.21 13.97
N SER A 160 -13.34 -3.50 14.33
CA SER A 160 -12.82 -3.93 15.63
C SER A 160 -11.34 -3.54 15.79
N PHE A 161 -10.52 -3.81 14.78
CA PHE A 161 -9.11 -3.46 14.76
C PHE A 161 -8.88 -1.95 14.94
N VAL A 162 -9.62 -1.11 14.20
CA VAL A 162 -9.49 0.35 14.30
C VAL A 162 -9.89 0.85 15.69
N ASN A 163 -10.99 0.32 16.24
CA ASN A 163 -11.44 0.67 17.59
C ASN A 163 -10.40 0.31 18.66
N ASP A 164 -9.86 -0.91 18.60
CA ASP A 164 -8.92 -1.42 19.60
C ASP A 164 -7.58 -0.68 19.57
N HIS A 165 -7.12 -0.26 18.39
CA HIS A 165 -5.75 0.24 18.20
C HIS A 165 -5.61 1.74 17.96
N TYR A 166 -6.64 2.43 17.45
CA TYR A 166 -6.53 3.84 17.06
C TYR A 166 -7.45 4.78 17.84
N ASN A 167 -8.38 4.24 18.63
CA ASN A 167 -9.10 4.82 19.80
C ASN A 167 -9.46 6.33 19.86
N ARG A 168 -9.47 7.10 18.76
CA ARG A 168 -9.96 8.47 18.67
C ARG A 168 -10.50 8.80 17.27
N HIS A 169 -11.76 9.24 17.23
CA HIS A 169 -12.44 9.91 16.10
C HIS A 169 -12.66 9.14 14.79
N VAL A 170 -13.04 7.87 14.89
CA VAL A 170 -14.08 7.37 13.96
C VAL A 170 -15.46 7.78 14.49
N SER A 171 -15.66 9.08 14.67
CA SER A 171 -16.85 9.61 15.34
C SER A 171 -17.67 10.43 14.34
N SER A 172 -18.17 9.76 13.30
CA SER A 172 -19.41 10.11 12.56
C SER A 172 -19.56 9.35 11.23
N ALA A 173 -18.46 8.90 10.60
CA ALA A 173 -18.49 8.33 9.24
C ALA A 173 -18.69 6.79 9.16
N LEU A 174 -18.44 6.05 10.26
CA LEU A 174 -18.63 4.59 10.33
C LEU A 174 -19.88 4.17 11.13
N HIS A 175 -20.82 5.10 11.39
CA HIS A 175 -22.09 4.70 11.98
C HIS A 175 -22.95 3.96 10.96
N PHE A 176 -23.34 2.73 11.33
CA PHE A 176 -24.37 1.90 10.70
C PHE A 176 -25.61 2.68 10.27
#